data_AF-A0A0P0FII6-F1
#
_entry.id   AF-A0A0P0FII6-F1
#
_cell.length_a   1.000
_cell.length_b   1.000
_cell.length_c   1.000
_cell.angle_alpha   90.00
_cell.angle_beta   90.00
_cell.angle_gamma   90.00
#
_symmetry.space_group_name_H-M   'P 1'
#
loop_
_entity.id
_entity.type
_entity.pdbx_description
1 polymer ?
#
loop_
_entity_poly.entity_id
_entity_poly.type
_entity_poly.pdbx_seq_one_letter_code
_entity_poly.pdbx_strand_id
1 'polypeptide(L)'
;MRSLASQPLAIHTYTAPLTLRQVEKLRQILTLHGFQLAIQPHTVFCAQKDKLRIVVYQKGPKVLIQGKGIEDFVTFQLEPNVFEQASFGYTEAVQSELHAPHFGIDESGKGDFFGPLVIAGTYVDHSLAHIFSSLGVRDSKRISSDKRIRDLARQIRKSGAPSEVIAISPLKYNELFLRFGNLNKLLAWGHARVLENLCKKQPDCPYALSDQFADVSLLQQALMTYGKKLCLKQRTKAESDVAVAAASILAREKLIDWLDVASAQHALRLPRGASLAVKNAAVTAVEKHGLHILHKIAKIHFKTATEVSLLVRRSHLP
;
A
#
# COMPACT_ATOMS: atom_id res chain seq x y z
N MET A 1 -7.10 -1.98 42.24
CA MET A 1 -5.95 -1.86 41.31
C MET A 1 -6.30 -0.79 40.28
N ARG A 2 -5.51 0.29 40.22
CA ARG A 2 -5.76 1.44 39.35
C ARG A 2 -5.58 1.03 37.88
N SER A 3 -6.59 1.32 37.07
CA SER A 3 -6.53 1.31 35.62
C SER A 3 -5.39 2.21 35.16
N LEU A 4 -4.38 1.63 34.52
CA LEU A 4 -3.38 2.39 33.77
C LEU A 4 -4.04 2.81 32.45
N ALA A 5 -4.82 3.89 32.51
CA ALA A 5 -5.19 4.64 31.32
C ALA A 5 -3.89 5.04 30.62
N SER A 6 -3.64 4.49 29.44
CA SER A 6 -2.55 4.90 28.57
C SER A 6 -2.69 6.39 28.31
N GLN A 7 -1.77 7.19 28.84
CA GLN A 7 -1.70 8.62 28.53
C GLN A 7 -1.49 8.76 27.01
N PRO A 8 -2.29 9.57 26.31
CA PRO A 8 -2.10 9.80 24.88
C PRO A 8 -0.71 10.37 24.62
N LEU A 9 -0.03 9.87 23.58
CA LEU A 9 1.28 10.39 23.16
C LEU A 9 1.16 11.90 22.91
N ALA A 10 2.07 12.67 23.49
CA ALA A 10 2.08 14.13 23.33
C ALA A 10 2.24 14.52 21.86
N ILE A 11 1.22 15.16 21.31
CA ILE A 11 1.26 15.71 19.95
C ILE A 11 2.22 16.90 19.96
N HIS A 12 3.29 16.80 19.17
CA HIS A 12 4.31 17.86 19.10
C HIS A 12 4.06 18.86 17.97
N THR A 13 3.34 18.47 16.93
CA THR A 13 2.97 19.32 15.78
C THR A 13 1.64 18.90 15.17
N TYR A 14 0.88 19.86 14.61
CA TYR A 14 -0.34 19.63 13.84
C TYR A 14 -0.30 20.43 12.54
N THR A 15 -0.75 19.86 11.42
CA THR A 15 -0.85 20.58 10.14
C THR A 15 -2.13 20.25 9.40
N ALA A 16 -2.78 21.27 8.83
CA ALA A 16 -3.98 21.12 8.01
C ALA A 16 -4.01 22.13 6.85
N PRO A 17 -4.56 21.78 5.69
CA PRO A 17 -4.83 22.75 4.63
C PRO A 17 -5.92 23.73 5.06
N LEU A 18 -5.88 24.95 4.53
CA LEU A 18 -6.84 26.03 4.75
C LEU A 18 -7.29 26.60 3.40
N THR A 19 -8.55 26.98 3.32
CA THR A 19 -9.05 27.91 2.30
C THR A 19 -8.72 29.35 2.66
N LEU A 20 -8.74 30.28 1.70
CA LEU A 20 -8.50 31.70 1.97
C LEU A 20 -9.47 32.27 3.02
N ARG A 21 -10.75 31.88 2.96
CA ARG A 21 -11.76 32.25 3.97
C ARG A 21 -11.41 31.75 5.37
N GLN A 22 -10.87 30.53 5.47
CA GLN A 22 -10.44 29.96 6.75
C GLN A 22 -9.19 30.63 7.30
N VAL A 23 -8.28 31.08 6.44
CA VAL A 23 -7.11 31.87 6.84
C VAL A 23 -7.54 33.18 7.52
N GLU A 24 -8.55 33.86 6.96
CA GLU A 24 -9.10 35.10 7.53
C GLU A 24 -9.80 34.85 8.87
N LYS A 25 -10.67 33.83 8.94
CA LYS A 25 -11.33 33.42 10.19
C LYS A 25 -10.32 33.09 11.29
N LEU A 26 -9.31 32.28 10.97
CA LEU A 26 -8.25 31.91 11.91
C LEU A 26 -7.51 33.14 12.42
N ARG A 27 -7.18 34.10 11.54
CA ARG A 27 -6.55 35.36 11.93
C ARG A 27 -7.41 36.13 12.94
N GLN A 28 -8.71 36.25 12.71
CA GLN A 28 -9.64 36.94 13.62
C GLN A 28 -9.71 36.27 14.99
N ILE A 29 -9.84 34.95 15.03
CA ILE A 29 -9.88 34.16 16.27
C ILE A 29 -8.59 34.35 17.07
N LEU A 30 -7.43 34.29 16.41
CA LEU A 30 -6.15 34.47 17.07
C LEU A 30 -5.99 35.87 17.67
N THR A 31 -6.43 36.91 16.97
CA THR A 31 -6.46 38.27 17.50
C THR A 31 -7.38 38.39 18.72
N LEU A 32 -8.60 37.86 18.63
CA LEU A 32 -9.58 37.88 19.74
C LEU A 32 -9.07 37.15 20.98
N HIS A 33 -8.35 36.06 20.79
CA HIS A 33 -7.76 35.27 21.88
C HIS A 33 -6.39 35.79 22.35
N GLY A 34 -5.95 36.96 21.87
CA GLY A 34 -4.76 37.64 22.35
C GLY A 34 -3.43 37.02 21.91
N PHE A 35 -3.39 36.35 20.76
CA PHE A 35 -2.12 35.92 20.15
C PHE A 35 -1.37 37.11 19.57
N GLN A 36 -0.04 37.10 19.73
CA GLN A 36 0.84 38.08 19.11
C GLN A 36 1.10 37.69 17.65
N LEU A 37 0.65 38.52 16.72
CA LEU A 37 0.83 38.31 15.29
C LEU A 37 2.15 38.89 14.79
N ALA A 38 2.83 38.16 13.92
CA ALA A 38 4.05 38.57 13.25
C ALA A 38 4.04 38.10 11.79
N ILE A 39 4.86 38.72 10.94
CA ILE A 39 5.04 38.30 9.54
C ILE A 39 6.45 37.75 9.38
N GLN A 40 6.57 36.58 8.74
CA GLN A 40 7.84 35.93 8.42
C GLN A 40 7.89 35.57 6.92
N PRO A 41 9.08 35.36 6.32
CA PRO A 41 9.20 34.96 4.93
C PRO A 41 8.36 33.71 4.60
N HIS A 42 7.68 33.73 3.44
CA HIS A 42 6.82 32.65 2.94
C HIS A 42 5.57 32.33 3.78
N THR A 43 5.23 33.18 4.75
CA THR A 43 4.01 33.07 5.57
C THR A 43 3.01 34.15 5.22
N VAL A 44 1.72 33.88 5.42
CA VAL A 44 0.68 34.92 5.41
C VAL A 44 0.53 35.54 6.80
N PHE A 45 0.78 34.78 7.87
CA PHE A 45 1.11 35.30 9.20
C PHE A 45 1.67 34.17 10.09
N CYS A 46 2.31 34.59 11.18
CA CYS A 46 2.65 33.78 12.34
C CYS A 46 1.92 34.34 13.57
N ALA A 47 1.52 33.48 14.49
CA ALA A 47 0.88 33.85 15.73
C ALA A 47 1.52 33.08 16.89
N GLN A 48 1.75 33.74 18.02
CA GLN A 48 2.29 33.09 19.21
C GLN A 48 1.56 33.55 20.47
N LYS A 49 1.26 32.60 21.35
CA LYS A 49 0.75 32.84 22.69
C LYS A 49 1.25 31.72 23.59
N ASP A 50 1.78 32.08 24.76
CA ASP A 50 2.37 31.14 25.71
C ASP A 50 3.39 30.20 25.02
N LYS A 51 3.18 28.88 25.14
CA LYS A 51 4.02 27.84 24.54
C LYS A 51 3.44 27.30 23.22
N LEU A 52 2.51 28.01 22.60
CA LEU A 52 1.85 27.61 21.35
C LEU A 52 2.22 28.57 20.21
N ARG A 53 2.72 28.01 19.11
CA ARG A 53 3.09 28.74 17.88
C ARG A 53 2.28 28.24 16.71
N ILE A 54 1.73 29.17 15.93
CA ILE A 54 0.88 28.92 14.77
C ILE A 54 1.48 29.65 13.57
N VAL A 55 1.63 28.95 12.45
CA VAL A 55 2.23 29.48 11.21
C VAL A 55 1.32 29.15 10.04
N VAL A 56 0.97 30.15 9.24
CA VAL A 56 0.16 29.96 8.02
C VAL A 56 1.00 30.28 6.79
N TYR A 57 1.18 29.30 5.90
CA TYR A 57 2.01 29.43 4.69
C TYR A 57 1.25 29.97 3.47
N GLN A 58 1.96 30.62 2.54
CA GLN A 58 1.36 31.26 1.35
C GLN A 58 0.98 30.30 0.21
N LYS A 59 1.82 29.30 -0.10
CA LYS A 59 1.57 28.36 -1.22
C LYS A 59 0.71 27.19 -0.77
N GLY A 60 -0.54 27.15 -1.24
CA GLY A 60 -1.55 26.19 -0.78
C GLY A 60 -1.78 26.41 0.71
N PRO A 61 -2.65 27.37 1.11
CA PRO A 61 -2.66 27.86 2.48
C PRO A 61 -2.76 26.69 3.45
N LYS A 62 -1.80 26.61 4.37
CA LYS A 62 -1.65 25.50 5.30
C LYS A 62 -1.27 26.06 6.66
N VAL A 63 -1.96 25.59 7.70
CA VAL A 63 -1.58 25.89 9.08
C VAL A 63 -0.61 24.84 9.59
N LEU A 64 0.39 25.29 10.34
CA LEU A 64 1.28 24.49 11.17
C LEU A 64 1.17 25.00 12.60
N ILE A 65 0.86 24.12 13.54
CA ILE A 65 0.71 24.41 14.97
C ILE A 65 1.76 23.59 15.73
N GLN A 66 2.49 24.23 16.62
CA GLN A 66 3.61 23.62 17.35
C GLN A 66 3.63 24.08 18.81
N GLY A 67 4.03 23.19 19.71
CA GLY A 67 4.22 23.51 21.13
C GLY A 67 3.21 22.85 22.07
N LYS A 68 3.06 23.39 23.29
CA LYS A 68 2.13 22.84 24.30
C LYS A 68 0.75 23.50 24.18
N GLY A 69 -0.32 22.71 24.29
CA GLY A 69 -1.70 23.17 24.11
C GLY A 69 -2.24 23.02 22.67
N ILE A 70 -1.58 22.21 21.84
CA ILE A 70 -2.06 21.92 20.47
C ILE A 70 -3.45 21.29 20.51
N GLU A 71 -3.64 20.30 21.36
CA GLU A 71 -4.90 19.55 21.46
C GLU A 71 -6.08 20.45 21.81
N ASP A 72 -5.95 21.25 22.87
CA ASP A 72 -6.98 22.21 23.28
C ASP A 72 -7.27 23.24 22.17
N PHE A 73 -6.22 23.80 21.55
CA PHE A 73 -6.40 24.80 20.51
C PHE A 73 -7.08 24.22 19.27
N VAL A 74 -6.67 23.03 18.82
CA VAL A 74 -7.29 22.40 17.65
C VAL A 74 -8.75 22.09 17.95
N THR A 75 -9.02 21.43 19.08
CA THR A 75 -10.35 20.93 19.47
C THR A 75 -11.35 22.05 19.74
N PHE A 76 -10.94 23.10 20.47
CA PHE A 76 -11.88 24.13 20.94
C PHE A 76 -11.87 25.41 20.10
N GLN A 77 -10.85 25.64 19.27
CA GLN A 77 -10.72 26.88 18.50
C GLN A 77 -10.67 26.63 17.00
N LEU A 78 -9.73 25.82 16.53
CA LEU A 78 -9.51 25.65 15.11
C LEU A 78 -10.70 24.95 14.44
N GLU A 79 -11.16 23.86 15.02
CA GLU A 79 -12.20 23.03 14.41
C GLU A 79 -13.60 23.63 14.43
N PRO A 80 -14.15 24.00 15.60
CA PRO A 80 -15.49 24.55 15.65
C PRO A 80 -15.59 25.89 14.93
N ASN A 81 -14.56 26.74 15.02
CA ASN A 81 -14.67 28.14 14.60
C ASN A 81 -13.98 28.45 13.26
N VAL A 82 -13.00 27.64 12.81
CA VAL A 82 -12.33 27.82 11.50
C VAL A 82 -12.81 26.78 10.50
N PHE A 83 -12.73 25.49 10.83
CA PHE A 83 -13.15 24.43 9.92
C PHE A 83 -14.67 24.25 9.87
N GLU A 84 -15.39 24.70 10.90
CA GLU A 84 -16.84 24.47 11.08
C GLU A 84 -17.18 22.96 10.97
N GLN A 85 -16.19 22.13 11.29
CA GLN A 85 -16.19 20.67 11.25
C GLN A 85 -15.30 20.21 12.40
N ALA A 86 -15.80 19.31 13.23
CA ALA A 86 -15.02 18.69 14.30
C ALA A 86 -14.27 17.47 13.74
N SER A 87 -12.93 17.46 13.81
CA SER A 87 -12.06 16.41 13.27
C SER A 87 -10.95 15.94 14.22
N PHE A 88 -10.77 16.57 15.39
CA PHE A 88 -9.82 16.27 16.46
C PHE A 88 -10.65 15.82 17.65
N GLY A 89 -10.43 14.59 18.09
CA GLY A 89 -11.34 13.87 18.99
C GLY A 89 -12.44 13.08 18.29
N TYR A 90 -12.77 13.38 17.02
CA TYR A 90 -13.60 12.51 16.15
C TYR A 90 -12.82 11.40 15.46
N THR A 91 -11.57 11.21 15.90
CA THR A 91 -10.68 10.14 15.45
C THR A 91 -11.09 8.77 16.02
N GLU A 92 -12.13 8.63 16.84
CA GLU A 92 -12.67 7.30 17.14
C GLU A 92 -13.79 6.91 16.18
N ALA A 93 -14.63 7.85 15.72
CA ALA A 93 -15.79 7.53 14.89
C ALA A 93 -15.47 7.43 13.38
N VAL A 94 -14.62 8.31 12.83
CA VAL A 94 -14.22 8.28 11.40
C VAL A 94 -13.08 7.27 11.15
N GLN A 95 -12.22 7.09 12.15
CA GLN A 95 -11.16 6.09 12.15
C GLN A 95 -11.71 4.69 12.47
N SER A 96 -12.86 4.59 13.15
CA SER A 96 -13.61 3.34 13.33
C SER A 96 -13.95 2.63 12.01
N GLU A 97 -14.29 3.37 10.95
CA GLU A 97 -14.55 2.74 9.64
C GLU A 97 -13.26 2.39 8.87
N LEU A 98 -12.20 3.19 9.00
CA LEU A 98 -10.89 2.93 8.36
C LEU A 98 -10.04 1.88 9.09
N HIS A 99 -10.40 1.56 10.33
CA HIS A 99 -9.75 0.56 11.18
C HIS A 99 -10.68 -0.58 11.58
N ALA A 100 -11.88 -0.64 10.98
CA ALA A 100 -12.79 -1.75 11.12
C ALA A 100 -12.10 -3.07 10.72
N PRO A 101 -12.45 -4.20 11.36
CA PRO A 101 -11.99 -5.52 10.95
C PRO A 101 -12.22 -5.77 9.46
N HIS A 102 -11.18 -6.07 8.69
CA HIS A 102 -11.32 -6.46 7.30
C HIS A 102 -10.07 -7.16 6.75
N PHE A 103 -10.24 -7.83 5.60
CA PHE A 103 -9.11 -8.27 4.79
C PHE A 103 -8.74 -7.23 3.74
N GLY A 104 -7.45 -7.00 3.56
CA GLY A 104 -6.91 -6.36 2.36
C GLY A 104 -6.20 -7.37 1.48
N ILE A 105 -6.35 -7.24 0.16
CA ILE A 105 -5.72 -8.13 -0.80
C ILE A 105 -5.10 -7.33 -1.96
N ASP A 106 -3.89 -7.73 -2.36
CA ASP A 106 -3.14 -7.12 -3.45
C ASP A 106 -2.20 -8.13 -4.12
N GLU A 107 -1.67 -7.77 -5.29
CA GLU A 107 -0.70 -8.57 -6.03
C GLU A 107 0.62 -7.84 -6.35
N SER A 108 1.65 -8.64 -6.61
CA SER A 108 2.91 -8.19 -7.18
C SER A 108 3.36 -9.13 -8.30
N GLY A 109 4.14 -8.63 -9.25
CA GLY A 109 4.63 -9.45 -10.35
C GLY A 109 3.73 -9.47 -11.59
N LYS A 110 2.54 -8.84 -11.56
CA LYS A 110 1.60 -8.80 -12.70
C LYS A 110 2.24 -8.25 -13.98
N GLY A 111 3.00 -7.16 -13.85
CA GLY A 111 3.67 -6.47 -14.96
C GLY A 111 5.16 -6.82 -15.12
N ASP A 112 5.68 -7.73 -14.30
CA ASP A 112 7.08 -8.14 -14.33
C ASP A 112 7.26 -9.32 -15.28
N PHE A 113 8.16 -9.17 -16.27
CA PHE A 113 8.45 -10.24 -17.22
C PHE A 113 9.05 -11.46 -16.53
N PHE A 114 10.03 -11.24 -15.65
CA PHE A 114 10.63 -12.28 -14.83
C PHE A 114 9.85 -12.50 -13.54
N GLY A 115 9.92 -13.73 -13.04
CA GLY A 115 9.42 -14.10 -11.73
C GLY A 115 7.93 -14.38 -11.65
N PRO A 116 7.47 -14.76 -10.45
CA PRO A 116 6.13 -15.23 -10.20
C PRO A 116 5.08 -14.13 -10.37
N LEU A 117 3.82 -14.54 -10.42
CA LEU A 117 2.70 -13.70 -9.96
C LEU A 117 2.47 -14.03 -8.50
N VAL A 118 2.56 -13.04 -7.62
CA VAL A 118 2.35 -13.22 -6.18
C VAL A 118 1.08 -12.48 -5.79
N ILE A 119 0.17 -13.19 -5.12
CA ILE A 119 -1.02 -12.60 -4.52
C ILE A 119 -0.88 -12.75 -3.01
N ALA A 120 -1.14 -11.70 -2.26
CA ALA A 120 -1.11 -11.73 -0.82
C ALA A 120 -2.35 -11.07 -0.25
N GLY A 121 -2.76 -11.49 0.94
CA GLY A 121 -3.80 -10.82 1.70
C GLY A 121 -3.48 -10.83 3.18
N THR A 122 -4.01 -9.82 3.87
CA THR A 122 -3.76 -9.57 5.30
C THR A 122 -5.05 -9.14 5.97
N TYR A 123 -5.30 -9.66 7.16
CA TYR A 123 -6.34 -9.16 8.06
C TYR A 123 -5.82 -8.02 8.91
N VAL A 124 -6.67 -7.03 9.14
CA VAL A 124 -6.47 -6.01 10.18
C VAL A 124 -7.72 -5.87 11.01
N ASP A 125 -7.53 -5.52 12.28
CA ASP A 125 -8.51 -4.91 13.16
C ASP A 125 -7.97 -3.54 13.62
N HIS A 126 -8.63 -2.92 14.59
CA HIS A 126 -8.23 -1.62 15.12
C HIS A 126 -6.80 -1.59 15.65
N SER A 127 -6.39 -2.64 16.37
CA SER A 127 -5.06 -2.72 16.96
C SER A 127 -3.99 -2.90 15.88
N LEU A 128 -4.20 -3.85 14.96
CA LEU A 128 -3.29 -4.13 13.86
C LEU A 128 -3.17 -2.95 12.90
N ALA A 129 -4.27 -2.26 12.63
CA ALA A 129 -4.27 -1.07 11.77
C ALA A 129 -3.42 0.05 12.38
N HIS A 130 -3.49 0.26 13.70
CA HIS A 130 -2.64 1.22 14.41
C HIS A 130 -1.16 0.79 14.39
N ILE A 131 -0.87 -0.49 14.62
CA ILE A 131 0.48 -1.05 14.52
C ILE A 131 1.04 -0.79 13.11
N PHE A 132 0.31 -1.15 12.06
CA PHE A 132 0.77 -0.98 10.67
C PHE A 132 0.98 0.49 10.31
N SER A 133 0.09 1.37 10.75
CA SER A 133 0.23 2.81 10.58
C SER A 133 1.50 3.35 11.24
N SER A 134 1.78 2.95 12.49
CA SER A 134 2.99 3.36 13.21
C SER A 134 4.29 2.80 12.61
N LEU A 135 4.23 1.61 12.00
CA LEU A 135 5.34 1.03 11.23
C LEU A 135 5.60 1.77 9.91
N GLY A 136 4.68 2.61 9.46
CA GLY A 136 4.73 3.29 8.16
C GLY A 136 4.41 2.36 6.99
N VAL A 137 3.53 1.38 7.22
CA VAL A 137 2.95 0.57 6.14
C VAL A 137 2.22 1.50 5.17
N ARG A 138 2.57 1.36 3.89
CA ARG A 138 2.02 2.13 2.77
C ARG A 138 2.24 1.33 1.50
N ASP A 139 1.61 1.76 0.42
CA ASP A 139 1.80 1.17 -0.91
C ASP A 139 3.26 0.82 -1.18
N SER A 140 3.48 -0.46 -1.53
CA SER A 140 4.80 -1.03 -1.78
C SER A 140 5.51 -0.36 -2.94
N LYS A 141 4.78 0.21 -3.90
CA LYS A 141 5.34 0.97 -5.04
C LYS A 141 6.01 2.27 -4.60
N ARG A 142 5.63 2.83 -3.45
CA ARG A 142 6.22 4.05 -2.86
C ARG A 142 7.46 3.76 -2.00
N ILE A 143 7.90 2.52 -1.94
CA ILE A 143 9.08 2.09 -1.18
C ILE A 143 10.15 1.63 -2.18
N SER A 144 11.20 2.44 -2.34
CA SER A 144 12.29 2.17 -3.29
C SER A 144 13.29 1.13 -2.80
N SER A 145 13.41 0.94 -1.48
CA SER A 145 14.39 0.03 -0.88
C SER A 145 13.81 -1.36 -0.66
N ASP A 146 14.40 -2.37 -1.32
CA ASP A 146 14.05 -3.78 -1.11
C ASP A 146 14.35 -4.24 0.34
N LYS A 147 15.39 -3.69 0.97
CA LYS A 147 15.67 -3.90 2.41
C LYS A 147 14.51 -3.42 3.26
N ARG A 148 13.97 -2.22 3.00
CA ARG A 148 12.82 -1.68 3.73
C ARG A 148 11.56 -2.51 3.52
N ILE A 149 11.32 -3.03 2.32
CA ILE A 149 10.22 -3.96 2.04
C ILE A 149 10.33 -5.20 2.92
N ARG A 150 11.51 -5.85 2.97
CA ARG A 150 11.75 -7.02 3.83
C ARG A 150 11.57 -6.73 5.31
N ASP A 151 12.08 -5.58 5.76
CA ASP A 151 11.93 -5.17 7.16
C ASP A 151 10.47 -4.92 7.54
N LEU A 152 9.67 -4.31 6.66
CA LEU A 152 8.24 -4.12 6.87
C LEU A 152 7.48 -5.45 6.82
N ALA A 153 7.75 -6.31 5.84
CA ALA A 153 7.15 -7.64 5.74
C ALA A 153 7.41 -8.47 7.01
N ARG A 154 8.64 -8.44 7.54
CA ARG A 154 9.00 -9.09 8.80
C ARG A 154 8.19 -8.54 9.98
N GLN A 155 8.02 -7.22 10.06
CA GLN A 155 7.25 -6.58 11.14
C GLN A 155 5.75 -6.87 11.04
N ILE A 156 5.19 -6.89 9.82
CA ILE A 156 3.81 -7.32 9.57
C ILE A 156 3.61 -8.75 10.07
N ARG A 157 4.48 -9.70 9.71
CA ARG A 157 4.39 -11.08 10.21
C ARG A 157 4.54 -11.17 11.73
N LYS A 158 5.45 -10.38 12.32
CA LYS A 158 5.67 -10.34 13.78
C LYS A 158 4.49 -9.76 14.57
N SER A 159 3.64 -8.94 13.96
CA SER A 159 2.44 -8.39 14.60
C SER A 159 1.40 -9.46 14.95
N GLY A 160 1.50 -10.66 14.36
CA GLY A 160 0.50 -11.71 14.52
C GLY A 160 -0.69 -11.58 13.56
N ALA A 161 -0.70 -10.59 12.67
CA ALA A 161 -1.77 -10.42 11.68
C ALA A 161 -1.96 -11.69 10.82
N PRO A 162 -3.19 -12.27 10.80
CA PRO A 162 -3.53 -13.33 9.86
C PRO A 162 -3.22 -12.88 8.43
N SER A 163 -2.33 -13.60 7.77
CA SER A 163 -1.87 -13.27 6.43
C SER A 163 -1.74 -14.53 5.59
N GLU A 164 -1.84 -14.37 4.28
CA GLU A 164 -1.69 -15.43 3.31
C GLU A 164 -0.93 -14.90 2.09
N VAL A 165 0.01 -15.69 1.56
CA VAL A 165 0.78 -15.34 0.38
C VAL A 165 0.86 -16.54 -0.56
N ILE A 166 0.36 -16.39 -1.78
CA ILE A 166 0.41 -17.40 -2.83
C ILE A 166 1.29 -16.89 -3.95
N ALA A 167 2.40 -17.59 -4.19
CA ALA A 167 3.31 -17.31 -5.30
C ALA A 167 3.11 -18.34 -6.42
N ILE A 168 2.61 -17.89 -7.56
CA ILE A 168 2.47 -18.71 -8.77
C ILE A 168 3.79 -18.60 -9.55
N SER A 169 4.62 -19.64 -9.44
CA SER A 169 5.90 -19.72 -10.17
C SER A 169 5.74 -19.48 -11.68
N PRO A 170 6.77 -19.00 -12.39
CA PRO A 170 6.67 -18.76 -13.85
C PRO A 170 6.20 -20.00 -14.62
N LEU A 171 6.70 -21.19 -14.28
CA LEU A 171 6.30 -22.43 -14.92
C LEU A 171 4.78 -22.67 -14.77
N LYS A 172 4.27 -22.59 -13.53
CA LYS A 172 2.84 -22.77 -13.27
C LYS A 172 2.00 -21.63 -13.83
N TYR A 173 2.52 -20.41 -13.81
CA TYR A 173 1.88 -19.24 -14.38
C TYR A 173 1.62 -19.43 -15.87
N ASN A 174 2.63 -19.87 -16.62
CA ASN A 174 2.51 -20.08 -18.06
C ASN A 174 1.46 -21.18 -18.39
N GLU A 175 1.41 -22.26 -17.61
CA GLU A 175 0.37 -23.30 -17.72
C GLU A 175 -1.03 -22.72 -17.44
N LEU A 176 -1.19 -22.01 -16.32
CA LEU A 176 -2.47 -21.46 -15.91
C LEU A 176 -2.95 -20.35 -16.87
N PHE A 177 -2.04 -19.52 -17.38
CA PHE A 177 -2.38 -18.46 -18.32
C PHE A 177 -3.02 -19.03 -19.59
N LEU A 178 -2.48 -20.13 -20.14
CA LEU A 178 -3.07 -20.83 -21.28
C LEU A 178 -4.46 -21.37 -20.97
N ARG A 179 -4.64 -21.97 -19.78
CA ARG A 179 -5.93 -22.54 -19.36
C ARG A 179 -7.00 -21.46 -19.11
N PHE A 180 -6.64 -20.35 -18.49
CA PHE A 180 -7.58 -19.26 -18.19
C PHE A 180 -7.82 -18.33 -19.40
N GLY A 181 -6.88 -18.26 -20.34
CA GLY A 181 -6.92 -17.45 -21.55
C GLY A 181 -6.70 -15.94 -21.33
N ASN A 182 -6.91 -15.42 -20.12
CA ASN A 182 -6.69 -14.02 -19.78
C ASN A 182 -6.15 -13.88 -18.34
N LEU A 183 -5.20 -12.96 -18.15
CA LEU A 183 -4.61 -12.58 -16.87
C LEU A 183 -5.65 -12.20 -15.81
N ASN A 184 -6.71 -11.48 -16.16
CA ASN A 184 -7.72 -11.05 -15.18
C ASN A 184 -8.46 -12.23 -14.55
N LYS A 185 -8.70 -13.31 -15.31
CA LYS A 185 -9.29 -14.56 -14.77
C LYS A 185 -8.33 -15.27 -13.82
N LEU A 186 -7.04 -15.30 -14.16
CA LEU A 186 -6.00 -15.86 -13.29
C LEU A 186 -5.85 -15.04 -11.99
N LEU A 187 -5.87 -13.71 -12.08
CA LEU A 187 -5.86 -12.82 -10.92
C LEU A 187 -7.09 -13.06 -10.04
N ALA A 188 -8.29 -13.09 -10.64
CA ALA A 188 -9.53 -13.37 -9.91
C ALA A 188 -9.46 -14.69 -9.14
N TRP A 189 -8.98 -15.76 -9.79
CA TRP A 189 -8.79 -17.05 -9.13
C TRP A 189 -7.75 -17.00 -7.99
N GLY A 190 -6.61 -16.34 -8.21
CA GLY A 190 -5.54 -16.20 -7.21
C GLY A 190 -6.00 -15.40 -5.99
N HIS A 191 -6.70 -14.29 -6.23
CA HIS A 191 -7.32 -13.46 -5.20
C HIS A 191 -8.36 -14.24 -4.40
N ALA A 192 -9.28 -14.94 -5.07
CA ALA A 192 -10.27 -15.78 -4.42
C ALA A 192 -9.63 -16.90 -3.58
N ARG A 193 -8.54 -17.51 -4.04
CA ARG A 193 -7.83 -18.55 -3.27
C ARG A 193 -7.17 -17.99 -2.00
N VAL A 194 -6.56 -16.81 -2.07
CA VAL A 194 -6.00 -16.13 -0.89
C VAL A 194 -7.10 -15.80 0.11
N LEU A 195 -8.23 -15.23 -0.35
CA LEU A 195 -9.38 -14.92 0.50
C LEU A 195 -9.95 -16.19 1.15
N GLU A 196 -10.06 -17.30 0.41
CA GLU A 196 -10.52 -18.57 0.96
C GLU A 196 -9.65 -19.05 2.14
N ASN A 197 -8.33 -18.93 2.00
CA ASN A 197 -7.39 -19.32 3.05
C ASN A 197 -7.44 -18.34 4.24
N LEU A 198 -7.63 -17.05 3.99
CA LEU A 198 -7.80 -16.05 5.05
C LEU A 198 -9.09 -16.22 5.83
N CYS A 199 -10.22 -16.50 5.15
CA CYS A 199 -11.49 -16.76 5.80
C CYS A 199 -11.43 -17.98 6.72
N LYS A 200 -10.59 -18.98 6.41
CA LYS A 200 -10.34 -20.11 7.33
C LYS A 200 -9.56 -19.70 8.57
N LYS A 201 -8.64 -18.75 8.45
CA LYS A 201 -7.82 -18.24 9.57
C LYS A 201 -8.59 -17.25 10.44
N GLN A 202 -9.47 -16.45 9.83
CA GLN A 202 -10.27 -15.43 10.49
C GLN A 202 -11.73 -15.45 9.96
N PRO A 203 -12.58 -16.38 10.45
CA PRO A 203 -13.94 -16.55 9.95
C PRO A 203 -14.88 -15.37 10.20
N ASP A 204 -14.64 -14.60 11.26
CA ASP A 204 -15.50 -13.49 11.70
C ASP A 204 -15.22 -12.16 10.97
N CYS A 205 -14.35 -12.19 9.96
CA CYS A 205 -14.02 -11.00 9.19
C CYS A 205 -15.23 -10.56 8.33
N PRO A 206 -15.71 -9.31 8.45
CA PRO A 206 -16.96 -8.89 7.84
C PRO A 206 -16.86 -8.62 6.33
N TYR A 207 -15.69 -8.20 5.84
CA TYR A 207 -15.50 -7.88 4.42
C TYR A 207 -14.03 -7.98 3.96
N ALA A 208 -13.84 -8.05 2.64
CA ALA A 208 -12.54 -7.87 1.99
C ALA A 208 -12.53 -6.63 1.09
N LEU A 209 -11.37 -6.01 0.98
CA LEU A 209 -11.07 -4.91 0.08
C LEU A 209 -9.93 -5.28 -0.87
N SER A 210 -10.12 -5.06 -2.16
CA SER A 210 -9.05 -5.16 -3.18
C SER A 210 -8.96 -3.90 -4.03
N ASP A 211 -7.79 -3.67 -4.64
CA ASP A 211 -7.69 -2.73 -5.76
C ASP A 211 -8.48 -3.25 -6.96
N GLN A 212 -9.05 -2.34 -7.74
CA GLN A 212 -9.88 -2.70 -8.87
C GLN A 212 -9.01 -3.08 -10.08
N PHE A 213 -8.88 -4.37 -10.37
CA PHE A 213 -8.11 -4.88 -11.53
C PHE A 213 -8.99 -5.44 -12.66
N ALA A 214 -10.27 -5.70 -12.39
CA ALA A 214 -11.24 -6.24 -13.33
C ALA A 214 -12.66 -5.83 -12.92
N ASP A 215 -13.66 -6.24 -13.72
CA ASP A 215 -15.06 -6.13 -13.34
C ASP A 215 -15.33 -6.86 -12.01
N VAL A 216 -16.19 -6.27 -11.17
CA VAL A 216 -16.48 -6.80 -9.83
C VAL A 216 -17.06 -8.20 -9.88
N SER A 217 -17.89 -8.49 -10.88
CA SER A 217 -18.50 -9.81 -11.06
C SER A 217 -17.48 -10.92 -11.27
N LEU A 218 -16.34 -10.61 -11.91
CA LEU A 218 -15.32 -11.61 -12.22
C LEU A 218 -14.68 -12.19 -10.95
N LEU A 219 -14.35 -11.32 -10.00
CA LEU A 219 -13.78 -11.76 -8.73
C LEU A 219 -14.84 -12.45 -7.86
N GLN A 220 -16.08 -11.91 -7.83
CA GLN A 220 -17.19 -12.54 -7.11
C GLN A 220 -17.48 -13.97 -7.60
N GLN A 221 -17.46 -14.21 -8.92
CA GLN A 221 -17.65 -15.54 -9.51
C GLN A 221 -16.51 -16.51 -9.17
N ALA A 222 -15.29 -15.99 -8.97
CA ALA A 222 -14.13 -16.81 -8.60
C ALA A 222 -14.12 -17.22 -7.12
N LEU A 223 -14.91 -16.56 -6.26
CA LEU A 223 -14.97 -16.85 -4.83
C LEU A 223 -15.33 -18.31 -4.57
N MET A 224 -14.64 -18.89 -3.58
CA MET A 224 -14.79 -20.28 -3.15
C MET A 224 -15.74 -20.37 -1.94
N THR A 225 -15.82 -21.54 -1.31
CA THR A 225 -16.84 -21.85 -0.29
C THR A 225 -16.90 -20.84 0.87
N TYR A 226 -15.76 -20.47 1.45
CA TYR A 226 -15.71 -19.49 2.53
C TYR A 226 -15.77 -18.07 1.98
N GLY A 227 -15.05 -17.79 0.88
CA GLY A 227 -15.03 -16.48 0.25
C GLY A 227 -16.42 -15.98 -0.20
N LYS A 228 -17.32 -16.87 -0.62
CA LYS A 228 -18.70 -16.50 -1.03
C LYS A 228 -19.56 -15.91 0.09
N LYS A 229 -19.19 -16.12 1.36
CA LYS A 229 -19.88 -15.54 2.51
C LYS A 229 -19.40 -14.12 2.82
N LEU A 230 -18.29 -13.71 2.23
CA LEU A 230 -17.63 -12.45 2.51
C LEU A 230 -18.22 -11.33 1.66
N CYS A 231 -18.44 -10.16 2.26
CA CYS A 231 -18.71 -8.96 1.49
C CYS A 231 -17.41 -8.51 0.79
N LEU A 232 -17.34 -8.65 -0.53
CA LEU A 232 -16.19 -8.20 -1.30
C LEU A 232 -16.42 -6.80 -1.86
N LYS A 233 -15.51 -5.89 -1.53
CA LYS A 233 -15.48 -4.51 -2.04
C LYS A 233 -14.25 -4.31 -2.91
N GLN A 234 -14.42 -3.61 -4.03
CA GLN A 234 -13.31 -3.14 -4.85
C GLN A 234 -13.38 -1.63 -4.94
N ARG A 235 -12.22 -0.97 -4.87
CA ARG A 235 -12.12 0.48 -5.11
C ARG A 235 -10.86 0.77 -5.89
N THR A 236 -10.86 1.88 -6.62
CA THR A 236 -9.62 2.42 -7.17
C THR A 236 -8.76 2.97 -6.04
N LYS A 237 -7.44 2.82 -6.17
CA LYS A 237 -6.46 3.28 -5.17
C LYS A 237 -6.65 2.60 -3.81
N ALA A 238 -6.99 1.32 -3.83
CA ALA A 238 -7.20 0.57 -2.59
C ALA A 238 -5.94 0.48 -1.75
N GLU A 239 -4.74 0.68 -2.30
CA GLU A 239 -3.46 0.75 -1.58
C GLU A 239 -3.34 1.88 -0.55
N SER A 240 -4.30 2.81 -0.53
CA SER A 240 -4.49 3.77 0.57
C SER A 240 -5.01 3.12 1.85
N ASP A 241 -5.62 1.94 1.74
CA ASP A 241 -6.01 1.09 2.86
C ASP A 241 -4.81 0.39 3.48
N VAL A 242 -4.79 0.29 4.81
CA VAL A 242 -3.65 -0.27 5.54
C VAL A 242 -3.52 -1.79 5.38
N ALA A 243 -4.63 -2.53 5.25
CA ALA A 243 -4.61 -3.97 5.03
C ALA A 243 -4.15 -4.29 3.61
N VAL A 244 -4.65 -3.53 2.62
CA VAL A 244 -4.24 -3.67 1.21
C VAL A 244 -2.76 -3.28 1.06
N ALA A 245 -2.31 -2.21 1.70
CA ALA A 245 -0.90 -1.83 1.71
C ALA A 245 -0.01 -2.91 2.36
N ALA A 246 -0.45 -3.51 3.47
CA ALA A 246 0.28 -4.62 4.09
C ALA A 246 0.38 -5.84 3.15
N ALA A 247 -0.73 -6.21 2.51
CA ALA A 247 -0.76 -7.24 1.49
C ALA A 247 0.21 -6.94 0.33
N SER A 248 0.21 -5.70 -0.17
CA SER A 248 1.13 -5.24 -1.22
C SER A 248 2.60 -5.45 -0.85
N ILE A 249 2.97 -5.13 0.40
CA ILE A 249 4.32 -5.31 0.92
C ILE A 249 4.69 -6.80 0.96
N LEU A 250 3.80 -7.67 1.47
CA LEU A 250 4.05 -9.10 1.53
C LEU A 250 4.17 -9.73 0.14
N ALA A 251 3.32 -9.32 -0.81
CA ALA A 251 3.41 -9.79 -2.20
C ALA A 251 4.74 -9.34 -2.84
N ARG A 252 5.13 -8.07 -2.63
CA ARG A 252 6.36 -7.52 -3.19
C ARG A 252 7.62 -8.13 -2.57
N GLU A 253 7.64 -8.37 -1.26
CA GLU A 253 8.74 -9.08 -0.58
C GLU A 253 8.97 -10.45 -1.21
N LYS A 254 7.91 -11.25 -1.35
CA LYS A 254 8.00 -12.58 -1.91
C LYS A 254 8.48 -12.59 -3.37
N LEU A 255 8.11 -11.59 -4.17
CA LEU A 255 8.61 -11.41 -5.54
C LEU A 255 10.12 -11.11 -5.53
N ILE A 256 10.58 -10.17 -4.71
CA ILE A 256 12.00 -9.79 -4.61
C ILE A 256 12.83 -11.02 -4.21
N ASP A 257 12.41 -11.72 -3.16
CA ASP A 257 13.15 -12.88 -2.66
C ASP A 257 13.21 -14.01 -3.70
N TRP A 258 12.13 -14.22 -4.45
CA TRP A 258 12.14 -15.18 -5.55
C TRP A 258 13.14 -14.77 -6.64
N LEU A 259 13.18 -13.49 -7.01
CA LEU A 259 14.08 -12.97 -8.04
C LEU A 259 15.55 -13.11 -7.62
N ASP A 260 15.86 -12.85 -6.35
CA ASP A 260 17.22 -12.99 -5.82
C ASP A 260 17.68 -14.45 -5.84
N VAL A 261 16.82 -15.39 -5.40
CA VAL A 261 17.11 -16.83 -5.45
C VAL A 261 17.30 -17.31 -6.88
N ALA A 262 16.40 -16.95 -7.80
CA ALA A 262 16.49 -17.35 -9.20
C ALA A 262 17.71 -16.72 -9.92
N SER A 263 18.04 -15.47 -9.59
CA SER A 263 19.23 -14.78 -10.10
C SER A 263 20.50 -15.51 -9.69
N ALA A 264 20.60 -15.90 -8.42
CA ALA A 264 21.73 -16.69 -7.90
C ALA A 264 21.79 -18.08 -8.54
N GLN A 265 20.66 -18.81 -8.58
CA GLN A 265 20.58 -20.17 -9.11
C GLN A 265 21.02 -20.27 -10.58
N HIS A 266 20.68 -19.28 -11.40
CA HIS A 266 21.01 -19.28 -12.82
C HIS A 266 22.25 -18.44 -13.16
N ALA A 267 22.87 -17.81 -12.16
CA ALA A 267 23.93 -16.82 -12.33
C ALA A 267 23.57 -15.80 -13.42
N LEU A 268 22.40 -15.16 -13.24
CA LEU A 268 21.80 -14.14 -14.10
C LEU A 268 21.35 -12.96 -13.25
N ARG A 269 21.27 -11.77 -13.86
CA ARG A 269 20.58 -10.64 -13.25
C ARG A 269 19.14 -10.60 -13.76
N LEU A 270 18.15 -10.76 -12.89
CA LEU A 270 16.72 -10.74 -13.26
C LEU A 270 16.05 -9.45 -12.77
N PRO A 271 16.12 -8.33 -13.52
CA PRO A 271 15.48 -7.09 -13.11
C PRO A 271 13.95 -7.17 -13.18
N ARG A 272 13.28 -6.42 -12.30
CA ARG A 272 11.82 -6.21 -12.32
C ARG A 272 11.37 -5.37 -13.53
N GLY A 273 10.10 -5.50 -13.89
CA GLY A 273 9.41 -4.77 -14.96
C GLY A 273 9.51 -5.44 -16.33
N ALA A 274 9.44 -4.62 -17.38
CA ALA A 274 9.50 -5.04 -18.78
C ALA A 274 10.32 -4.07 -19.66
N SER A 275 11.36 -3.43 -19.07
CA SER A 275 12.19 -2.42 -19.74
C SER A 275 13.22 -3.02 -20.71
N LEU A 276 13.98 -2.17 -21.40
CA LEU A 276 15.10 -2.61 -22.24
C LEU A 276 16.14 -3.41 -21.44
N ALA A 277 16.40 -3.05 -20.18
CA ALA A 277 17.31 -3.80 -19.32
C ALA A 277 16.81 -5.24 -19.06
N VAL A 278 15.49 -5.42 -18.94
CA VAL A 278 14.84 -6.74 -18.79
C VAL A 278 15.01 -7.56 -20.07
N LYS A 279 14.81 -6.93 -21.23
CA LYS A 279 15.03 -7.58 -22.53
C LYS A 279 16.48 -8.04 -22.69
N ASN A 280 17.46 -7.19 -22.38
CA ASN A 280 18.87 -7.53 -22.47
C ASN A 280 19.23 -8.70 -21.53
N ALA A 281 18.72 -8.67 -20.29
CA ALA A 281 18.88 -9.78 -19.36
C ALA A 281 18.26 -11.09 -19.88
N ALA A 282 17.12 -11.01 -20.59
CA ALA A 282 16.49 -12.17 -21.20
C ALA A 282 17.29 -12.73 -22.37
N VAL A 283 17.88 -11.88 -23.22
CA VAL A 283 18.82 -12.31 -24.27
C VAL A 283 20.00 -13.06 -23.65
N THR A 284 20.66 -12.48 -22.65
CA THR A 284 21.77 -13.14 -21.94
C THR A 284 21.35 -14.48 -21.30
N ALA A 285 20.13 -14.55 -20.75
CA ALA A 285 19.61 -15.80 -20.19
C ALA A 285 19.48 -16.89 -21.27
N VAL A 286 18.94 -16.53 -22.44
CA VAL A 286 18.75 -17.45 -23.56
C VAL A 286 20.07 -17.86 -24.20
N GLU A 287 21.03 -16.95 -24.35
CA GLU A 287 22.36 -17.28 -24.87
C GLU A 287 23.10 -18.27 -23.95
N LYS A 288 22.98 -18.08 -22.63
CA LYS A 288 23.68 -18.92 -21.65
C LYS A 288 23.03 -20.28 -21.42
N HIS A 289 21.70 -20.33 -21.40
CA HIS A 289 20.94 -21.52 -20.95
C HIS A 289 20.00 -22.08 -22.01
N GLY A 290 19.93 -21.48 -23.21
CA GLY A 290 18.98 -21.83 -24.26
C GLY A 290 17.56 -21.30 -23.99
N LEU A 291 16.71 -21.33 -25.02
CA LEU A 291 15.38 -20.70 -25.00
C LEU A 291 14.45 -21.25 -23.90
N HIS A 292 14.61 -22.52 -23.56
CA HIS A 292 13.77 -23.21 -22.57
C HIS A 292 13.85 -22.60 -21.16
N ILE A 293 14.91 -21.84 -20.84
CA ILE A 293 15.05 -21.17 -19.54
C ILE A 293 13.89 -20.20 -19.27
N LEU A 294 13.37 -19.54 -20.31
CA LEU A 294 12.31 -18.55 -20.18
C LEU A 294 11.02 -19.15 -19.59
N HIS A 295 10.73 -20.43 -19.87
CA HIS A 295 9.58 -21.10 -19.26
C HIS A 295 9.72 -21.25 -17.74
N LYS A 296 10.94 -21.34 -17.23
CA LYS A 296 11.24 -21.51 -15.80
C LYS A 296 11.29 -20.17 -15.05
N ILE A 297 11.72 -19.10 -15.72
CA ILE A 297 12.00 -17.83 -15.05
C ILE A 297 11.10 -16.65 -15.46
N ALA A 298 10.32 -16.78 -16.54
CA ALA A 298 9.58 -15.66 -17.12
C ALA A 298 8.15 -16.00 -17.54
N LYS A 299 7.35 -14.96 -17.76
CA LYS A 299 5.98 -15.01 -18.30
C LYS A 299 6.05 -14.96 -19.83
N ILE A 300 5.92 -16.10 -20.49
CA ILE A 300 6.26 -16.25 -21.91
C ILE A 300 5.25 -15.63 -22.89
N HIS A 301 4.04 -15.29 -22.44
CA HIS A 301 3.05 -14.61 -23.29
C HIS A 301 3.36 -13.11 -23.47
N PHE A 302 4.32 -12.55 -22.73
CA PHE A 302 4.72 -11.15 -22.87
C PHE A 302 5.40 -10.93 -24.22
N LYS A 303 5.18 -9.77 -24.83
CA LYS A 303 5.86 -9.34 -26.07
C LYS A 303 7.38 -9.49 -25.99
N THR A 304 7.96 -9.25 -24.81
CA THR A 304 9.40 -9.42 -24.54
C THR A 304 9.91 -10.82 -24.90
N ALA A 305 9.17 -11.89 -24.61
CA ALA A 305 9.60 -13.25 -24.95
C ALA A 305 9.69 -13.46 -26.47
N THR A 306 8.70 -12.98 -27.22
CA THR A 306 8.68 -13.04 -28.68
C THR A 306 9.84 -12.25 -29.27
N GLU A 307 10.09 -11.03 -28.78
CA GLU A 307 11.17 -10.18 -29.25
C GLU A 307 12.55 -10.80 -28.98
N VAL A 308 12.76 -11.36 -27.80
CA VAL A 308 14.01 -12.07 -27.43
C VAL A 308 14.23 -13.29 -28.33
N SER A 309 13.17 -14.07 -28.58
CA SER A 309 13.24 -15.25 -29.45
C SER A 309 13.65 -14.89 -30.88
N LEU A 310 13.14 -13.77 -31.42
CA LEU A 310 13.51 -13.27 -32.75
C LEU A 310 14.94 -12.74 -32.81
N LEU A 311 15.39 -12.03 -31.77
CA LEU A 311 16.75 -11.49 -31.71
C LEU A 311 17.79 -12.61 -31.69
N VAL A 312 17.61 -13.60 -30.82
CA VAL A 312 18.57 -14.71 -30.70
C VAL A 312 18.62 -15.54 -31.98
N ARG A 313 17.48 -15.77 -32.66
CA ARG A 313 17.47 -16.48 -33.95
C ARG A 313 18.25 -15.74 -35.04
N ARG A 314 18.17 -14.40 -35.09
CA ARG A 314 18.92 -13.59 -36.06
C ARG A 314 20.43 -13.60 -35.82
N SER A 315 20.86 -13.63 -34.56
CA SER A 315 22.28 -13.72 -34.21
C SER A 315 22.92 -15.09 -34.50
N HIS A 316 22.10 -16.12 -34.76
CA HIS A 316 22.54 -17.48 -35.09
C HIS A 316 22.27 -17.87 -36.55
N LEU A 317 21.78 -16.94 -37.38
CA LEU A 317 21.72 -17.10 -38.83
C LEU A 317 23.05 -16.63 -39.42
N PRO A 318 23.72 -17.44 -40.28
CA PRO A 318 24.96 -17.06 -40.93
C PRO A 318 24.80 -15.87 -41.88
#